data_AF-A0A932HHG9-F1
#
_entry.id   AF-A0A932HHG9-F1
#
_cell.length_a   1.000
_cell.length_b   1.000
_cell.length_c   1.000
_cell.angle_alpha   90.00
_cell.angle_beta   90.00
_cell.angle_gamma   90.00
#
_symmetry.space_group_name_H-M   'P 1'
#
loop_
_entity.id
_entity.type
_entity.pdbx_description
1 polymer ?
#
loop_
_entity_poly.entity_id
_entity_poly.type
_entity_poly.pdbx_seq_one_letter_code
_entity_poly.pdbx_strand_id
1 'polypeptide(L)' 'MLKRTLRISGSIPPEIWNRLGTRLIPKLKSGSDLQLLFTAKLTVDASTAASLKRELEQALADLDLSDRLDVDVE' A
#
# COMPACT_ATOMS: atom_id res chain seq x y z
N MET A 1 1.05 26.87 18.28
CA MET A 1 2.27 26.18 17.80
C MET A 1 2.10 25.89 16.32
N LEU A 2 3.07 26.22 15.46
CA LEU A 2 3.02 25.82 14.05
C LEU A 2 3.25 24.32 13.91
N LYS A 3 2.28 23.60 13.35
CA LYS A 3 2.45 22.22 12.92
C LYS A 3 2.98 22.20 11.49
N ARG A 4 3.79 21.19 11.15
CA ARG A 4 4.28 20.94 9.78
C ARG A 4 4.02 19.50 9.41
N THR A 5 3.56 19.29 8.19
CA THR A 5 3.34 17.95 7.62
C THR A 5 4.58 17.52 6.86
N LEU A 6 5.06 16.31 7.13
CA LEU A 6 6.15 15.69 6.37
C LEU A 6 5.55 14.74 5.32
N ARG A 7 5.91 14.93 4.06
CA ARG A 7 5.53 14.02 2.96
C ARG A 7 6.76 13.26 2.48
N ILE A 8 6.67 11.94 2.44
CA ILE A 8 7.70 11.04 1.89
C ILE A 8 7.08 10.35 0.68
N SER A 9 7.65 10.52 -0.51
CA SER A 9 7.13 9.91 -1.74
C SER A 9 8.25 9.54 -2.71
N GLY A 10 8.12 8.41 -3.37
CA GLY A 10 9.07 7.89 -4.36
C GLY A 10 8.72 6.45 -4.76
N SER A 11 9.40 5.93 -5.78
CA SER A 11 9.32 4.51 -6.13
C SER A 11 10.21 3.70 -5.19
N ILE A 12 9.75 2.53 -4.79
CA ILE A 12 10.47 1.59 -3.94
C ILE A 12 10.43 0.21 -4.57
N PRO A 13 11.56 -0.51 -4.59
CA PRO A 13 11.56 -1.88 -5.05
C PRO A 13 10.75 -2.77 -4.09
N PRO A 14 9.93 -3.73 -4.60
CA PRO A 14 9.13 -4.62 -3.77
C PRO A 14 9.96 -5.36 -2.71
N GLU A 15 11.20 -5.73 -3.02
CA GLU A 15 12.10 -6.47 -2.14
C GLU A 15 12.53 -5.70 -0.88
N ILE A 16 12.42 -4.37 -0.88
CA ILE A 16 12.78 -3.53 0.27
C ILE A 16 11.54 -3.14 1.10
N TRP A 17 10.32 -3.41 0.65
CA TRP A 17 9.06 -3.00 1.32
C TRP A 17 9.03 -3.36 2.81
N ASN A 18 9.36 -4.62 3.15
CA ASN A 18 9.35 -5.09 4.54
C ASN A 18 10.39 -4.36 5.42
N ARG A 19 11.59 -4.10 4.86
CA ARG A 19 12.65 -3.37 5.57
C ARG A 19 12.28 -1.90 5.75
N LEU A 20 11.65 -1.30 4.75
CA LEU A 20 11.15 0.07 4.79
C LEU A 20 10.10 0.22 5.89
N GLY A 21 9.07 -0.65 5.89
CA GLY A 21 8.01 -0.65 6.89
C GLY A 21 8.58 -0.76 8.31
N THR A 22 9.46 -1.73 8.55
CA THR A 22 10.06 -1.95 9.88
C THR A 22 10.88 -0.74 10.38
N ARG A 23 11.54 0.01 9.49
CA ARG A 23 12.38 1.16 9.85
C ARG A 23 11.59 2.47 9.96
N LEU A 24 10.60 2.69 9.07
CA LEU A 24 9.86 3.94 9.00
C LEU A 24 8.63 3.95 9.90
N ILE A 25 7.86 2.86 10.00
CA ILE A 25 6.63 2.82 10.79
C ILE A 25 6.87 3.26 12.24
N PRO A 26 7.93 2.83 12.96
CA PRO A 26 8.17 3.29 14.33
C PRO A 26 8.40 4.80 14.44
N LYS A 27 9.04 5.42 13.43
CA LYS A 27 9.28 6.87 13.38
C LYS A 27 8.05 7.65 12.96
N LEU A 28 7.21 7.09 12.09
CA LEU A 28 5.96 7.71 11.66
C LEU A 28 4.93 7.73 12.79
N LYS A 29 4.94 6.70 13.65
CA LYS A 29 4.09 6.62 14.86
C LYS A 29 4.38 7.70 15.91
N SER A 30 5.53 8.40 15.86
CA SER A 30 5.79 9.53 16.78
C SER A 30 5.14 10.83 16.31
N GLY A 31 4.65 10.88 15.07
CA GLY A 31 3.86 12.00 14.55
C GLY A 31 2.37 11.90 14.93
N SER A 32 1.64 12.97 14.64
CA SER A 32 0.16 12.99 14.67
C SER A 32 -0.37 12.79 13.26
N ASP A 33 -1.60 12.29 13.11
CA ASP A 33 -2.33 12.28 11.83
C ASP A 33 -1.62 11.51 10.69
N LEU A 34 -0.97 10.38 11.04
CA LEU A 34 -0.28 9.55 10.06
C LEU A 34 -1.24 8.99 9.02
N GLN A 35 -1.01 9.33 7.75
CA GLN A 35 -1.69 8.75 6.60
C GLN A 35 -0.68 7.91 5.79
N LEU A 36 -1.01 6.64 5.58
CA LEU A 36 -0.27 5.75 4.69
C LEU A 36 -1.13 5.52 3.44
N LEU A 37 -0.59 5.87 2.27
CA LEU A 37 -1.20 5.58 0.98
C LEU A 37 -0.44 4.46 0.30
N PHE A 38 -1.16 3.50 -0.25
CA PHE A 38 -0.59 2.37 -0.98
C PHE A 38 -1.02 2.45 -2.44
N THR A 39 -0.06 2.22 -3.34
CA THR A 39 -0.32 2.10 -4.78
C THR A 39 0.65 1.07 -5.33
N ALA A 40 0.13 0.02 -5.95
CA ALA A 40 0.90 -0.97 -6.67
C ALA A 40 0.39 -1.03 -8.10
N LYS A 41 1.33 -1.14 -9.04
CA LYS A 41 1.05 -1.44 -10.44
C LYS A 41 1.88 -2.64 -10.84
N LEU A 42 1.23 -3.60 -11.48
CA LEU A 42 1.89 -4.76 -12.07
C LEU A 42 1.29 -5.03 -13.44
N THR A 43 2.11 -5.57 -14.33
CA THR A 43 1.66 -6.05 -15.64
C THR A 43 1.53 -7.56 -15.57
N VAL A 44 0.40 -8.08 -16.01
CA VAL A 44 0.10 -9.52 -16.04
C VAL A 44 -0.54 -9.88 -17.37
N ASP A 45 -0.53 -11.17 -17.71
CA ASP A 45 -1.23 -11.67 -18.89
C ASP A 45 -2.75 -11.47 -18.74
N ALA A 46 -3.41 -11.13 -19.85
CA ALA A 46 -4.86 -10.92 -19.85
C ALA A 46 -5.64 -12.16 -19.38
N SER A 47 -5.10 -13.36 -19.61
CA SER A 47 -5.69 -14.63 -19.17
C SER A 47 -5.64 -14.83 -17.65
N THR A 48 -4.70 -14.19 -16.94
CA THR A 48 -4.50 -14.32 -15.49
C THR A 48 -4.98 -13.10 -14.71
N ALA A 49 -5.22 -11.97 -15.37
CA ALA A 49 -5.67 -10.72 -14.75
C ALA A 49 -6.93 -10.91 -13.87
N ALA A 50 -7.95 -11.60 -14.39
CA ALA A 50 -9.21 -11.78 -13.68
C ALA A 50 -9.09 -12.71 -12.44
N SER A 51 -8.25 -13.74 -12.50
CA SER A 51 -8.02 -14.61 -11.33
C SER A 51 -7.20 -13.88 -10.27
N LEU A 52 -6.13 -13.18 -10.67
CA LEU A 52 -5.29 -12.43 -9.74
C LEU A 52 -6.05 -11.27 -9.07
N LYS A 53 -6.93 -10.58 -9.81
CA LYS A 53 -7.83 -9.57 -9.22
C LYS A 53 -8.63 -10.16 -8.05
N ARG A 54 -9.28 -11.32 -8.25
CA ARG A 54 -10.06 -11.98 -7.20
C ARG A 54 -9.21 -12.43 -6.02
N GLU A 55 -8.01 -12.95 -6.28
CA GLU A 55 -7.07 -13.32 -5.21
C GLU A 55 -6.66 -12.12 -4.36
N LEU A 56 -6.39 -10.97 -5.01
CA LEU A 56 -6.06 -9.72 -4.30
C LEU A 56 -7.27 -9.18 -3.53
N GLU A 57 -8.46 -9.17 -4.12
CA GLU A 57 -9.70 -8.77 -3.44
C GLU A 57 -9.98 -9.63 -2.20
N GLN A 58 -9.80 -10.96 -2.31
CA GLN A 58 -9.94 -11.87 -1.18
C GLN A 58 -8.90 -11.58 -0.09
N ALA A 59 -7.63 -11.38 -0.46
CA ALA A 59 -6.58 -11.04 0.50
C ALA A 59 -6.86 -9.70 1.21
N LEU A 60 -7.45 -8.72 0.50
CA LEU A 60 -7.88 -7.46 1.11
C LEU A 60 -9.06 -7.65 2.06
N ALA A 61 -10.02 -8.51 1.70
CA ALA A 61 -11.15 -8.85 2.57
C ALA A 61 -10.69 -9.55 3.85
N ASP A 62 -9.76 -10.52 3.75
CA ASP A 62 -9.19 -11.23 4.90
C ASP A 62 -8.44 -10.30 5.87
N LEU A 63 -8.04 -9.12 5.41
CA LEU A 63 -7.36 -8.08 6.18
C LEU A 63 -8.29 -6.94 6.64
N ASP A 64 -9.60 -7.03 6.38
CA ASP A 64 -10.59 -5.97 6.62
C ASP A 64 -10.25 -4.64 5.91
N LEU A 65 -9.67 -4.73 4.70
CA LEU A 65 -9.22 -3.59 3.89
C LEU A 65 -10.09 -3.29 2.66
N SER A 66 -11.16 -4.06 2.41
CA SER A 66 -12.01 -3.92 1.22
C SER A 66 -12.64 -2.53 1.07
N ASP A 67 -12.90 -1.81 2.18
CA ASP A 67 -13.46 -0.46 2.13
C ASP A 67 -12.41 0.64 1.91
N ARG A 68 -11.12 0.26 1.89
CA ARG A 68 -9.99 1.20 1.86
C ARG A 68 -9.13 1.09 0.61
N LEU A 69 -9.06 -0.10 0.01
CA LEU A 69 -8.22 -0.40 -1.13
C LEU A 69 -9.08 -1.10 -2.19
N ASP A 70 -8.99 -0.60 -3.41
CA ASP A 70 -9.67 -1.16 -4.57
C ASP A 70 -8.64 -1.81 -5.50
N VAL A 71 -9.09 -2.81 -6.26
CA VAL A 71 -8.27 -3.52 -7.24
C VAL A 71 -8.95 -3.41 -8.59
N ASP A 72 -8.33 -2.67 -9.50
CA ASP A 72 -8.80 -2.48 -10.87
C ASP A 72 -7.85 -3.06 -11.90
N VAL A 73 -8.41 -3.46 -13.03
CA VAL A 73 -7.65 -3.78 -14.25
C VAL A 73 -7.76 -2.57 -15.16
N GLU A 74 -6.61 -1.95 -15.47
CA GLU A 74 -6.53 -0.80 -16.40
C GLU A 74 -6.88 -1.19 -17.85
#